data_AF-A0A650CP21-F1
#
_entry.id   AF-A0A650CP21-F1
#
_cell.length_a   1.000
_cell.length_b   1.000
_cell.length_c   1.000
_cell.angle_alpha   90.00
_cell.angle_beta   90.00
_cell.angle_gamma   90.00
#
_symmetry.space_group_name_H-M   'P 1'
#
loop_
_entity.id
_entity.type
_entity.pdbx_description
1 polymer ?
#
loop_
_entity_poly.entity_id
_entity_poly.type
_entity_poly.pdbx_seq_one_letter_code
_entity_poly.pdbx_strand_id
1 'polypeptide(L)'
;MVEETYCGGKKGLITKSTGYKILWAGRYLERIENIARIGLLTVECGKTTDEISKLLGINKDVFTYLKDNLDFLREDLRSFGDEAVINAVTTLEGAIHAKSDNLKDYFNGILQASLYLGSVIEDKLRPNTGIFYPRKQEEIKTQ
;
A
#
# COMPACT_ATOMS: atom_id res chain seq x y z
N MET A 1 -0.33 31.04 -19.31
CA MET A 1 -0.83 30.22 -20.44
C MET A 1 0.00 28.96 -20.45
N VAL A 2 -0.61 27.83 -20.08
CA VAL A 2 0.03 26.52 -20.18
C VAL A 2 -0.68 25.83 -21.34
N GLU A 3 0.05 25.55 -22.41
CA GLU A 3 -0.46 24.86 -23.59
C GLU A 3 -0.68 23.38 -23.25
N GLU A 4 -1.93 22.94 -23.34
CA GLU A 4 -2.30 21.53 -23.30
C GLU A 4 -2.02 20.90 -24.67
N THR A 5 -0.98 20.08 -24.75
CA THR A 5 -0.77 19.19 -25.89
C THR A 5 -1.55 17.90 -25.68
N TYR A 6 -2.69 17.79 -26.35
CA TYR A 6 -3.45 16.55 -26.50
C TYR A 6 -2.84 15.70 -27.63
N CYS A 7 -2.26 14.56 -27.27
CA CYS A 7 -2.00 13.45 -28.19
C CYS A 7 -2.56 12.16 -27.56
N GLY A 8 -3.32 11.42 -28.37
CA GLY A 8 -4.10 10.25 -27.98
C GLY A 8 -3.31 9.14 -27.29
N GLY A 9 -3.91 8.60 -26.24
CA GLY A 9 -3.36 7.58 -25.36
C GLY A 9 -3.45 8.06 -23.93
N LYS A 10 -4.47 7.63 -23.18
CA LYS A 10 -4.70 8.03 -21.78
C LYS A 10 -3.53 7.56 -20.89
N LYS A 11 -2.44 8.32 -20.87
CA LYS A 11 -1.52 8.38 -19.72
C LYS A 11 -2.18 9.30 -18.72
N GLY A 12 -2.77 8.73 -17.67
CA GLY A 12 -3.25 9.51 -16.54
C GLY A 12 -2.09 10.26 -15.93
N LEU A 13 -2.02 11.57 -16.17
CA LEU A 13 -1.04 12.44 -15.53
C LEU A 13 -1.44 12.49 -14.05
N ILE A 14 -0.69 11.80 -13.19
CA ILE A 14 -0.88 11.88 -11.74
C ILE A 14 -0.65 13.34 -11.34
N THR A 15 -1.67 14.02 -10.84
CA THR A 15 -1.53 15.40 -10.36
C THR A 15 -0.54 15.42 -9.18
N LYS A 16 0.17 16.53 -8.97
CA LYS A 16 1.16 16.65 -7.87
C LYS A 16 0.56 16.29 -6.50
N SER A 17 -0.73 16.60 -6.29
CA SER A 17 -1.46 16.25 -5.07
C SER A 17 -1.69 14.74 -4.94
N THR A 18 -2.03 14.04 -6.02
CA THR A 18 -2.20 12.58 -6.01
C THR A 18 -0.85 11.87 -5.82
N GLY A 19 0.22 12.32 -6.47
CA GLY A 19 1.56 11.75 -6.29
C GLY A 19 2.06 11.84 -4.84
N TYR A 20 1.78 12.95 -4.18
CA TYR A 20 2.07 13.14 -2.75
C TYR A 20 1.30 12.15 -1.87
N LYS A 21 0.01 11.94 -2.12
CA LYS A 21 -0.81 10.96 -1.39
C LYS A 21 -0.33 9.52 -1.61
N ILE A 22 0.08 9.16 -2.83
CA ILE A 22 0.67 7.84 -3.12
C ILE A 22 1.93 7.62 -2.28
N LEU A 23 2.82 8.61 -2.24
CA LEU A 23 4.06 8.53 -1.49
C LEU A 23 3.81 8.30 0.00
N TRP A 24 2.90 9.08 0.59
CA TRP A 24 2.59 8.97 2.02
C TRP A 24 1.84 7.70 2.37
N ALA A 25 0.87 7.28 1.55
CA ALA A 25 0.24 5.97 1.67
C ALA A 25 1.30 4.85 1.72
N GLY A 26 2.29 4.88 0.82
CA GLY A 26 3.41 3.93 0.85
C GLY A 26 4.17 3.95 2.19
N ARG A 27 4.46 5.13 2.74
CA ARG A 27 5.15 5.28 4.03
C ARG A 27 4.33 4.77 5.22
N TYR A 28 3.02 5.01 5.23
CA TYR A 28 2.16 4.50 6.29
C TYR A 28 2.05 2.98 6.22
N LEU A 29 1.92 2.42 5.02
CA LEU A 29 1.89 0.97 4.81
C LEU A 29 3.21 0.31 5.24
N GLU A 30 4.35 0.85 4.82
CA GLU A 30 5.69 0.40 5.23
C GLU A 30 5.82 0.40 6.76
N ARG A 31 5.31 1.44 7.42
CA ARG A 31 5.35 1.53 8.87
C ARG A 31 4.47 0.48 9.55
N ILE A 32 3.25 0.25 9.06
CA ILE A 32 2.36 -0.80 9.58
C ILE A 32 3.03 -2.17 9.44
N GLU A 33 3.62 -2.44 8.28
CA GLU A 33 4.36 -3.68 8.02
C GLU A 33 5.54 -3.86 8.99
N ASN A 34 6.34 -2.80 9.19
CA ASN A 34 7.47 -2.83 10.12
C ASN A 34 7.03 -3.07 11.57
N ILE A 35 5.95 -2.43 12.01
CA ILE A 35 5.37 -2.68 13.33
C ILE A 35 4.94 -4.14 13.45
N ALA A 36 4.32 -4.71 12.42
CA ALA A 36 3.88 -6.10 12.43
C ALA A 36 5.06 -7.08 12.49
N ARG A 37 6.12 -6.86 11.69
CA ARG A 37 7.34 -7.69 11.69
C ARG A 37 8.07 -7.63 13.04
N ILE A 38 8.29 -6.42 13.56
CA ILE A 38 8.98 -6.22 14.84
C ILE A 38 8.13 -6.75 15.99
N GLY A 39 6.81 -6.52 15.95
CA GLY A 39 5.85 -7.05 16.91
C GLY A 39 5.91 -8.57 16.96
N LEU A 40 5.87 -9.23 15.80
CA LEU A 40 5.97 -10.69 15.69
C LEU A 40 7.29 -11.21 16.31
N LEU A 41 8.43 -10.67 15.88
CA LEU A 41 9.75 -11.06 16.39
C LEU A 41 9.85 -10.87 17.91
N THR A 42 9.34 -9.75 18.41
CA THR A 42 9.42 -9.38 19.83
C THR A 42 8.55 -10.29 20.68
N VAL A 43 7.33 -10.61 20.22
CA VAL A 43 6.43 -11.57 20.87
C VAL A 43 7.01 -12.98 20.88
N GLU A 44 7.68 -13.41 19.80
CA GLU A 44 8.37 -14.70 19.76
C GLU A 44 9.53 -14.78 20.77
N CYS A 45 10.15 -13.65 21.10
CA CYS A 45 11.13 -13.55 22.19
C CYS A 45 10.50 -13.47 23.59
N GLY A 46 9.17 -13.60 23.72
CA GLY A 46 8.46 -13.54 25.00
C GLY A 46 8.34 -12.14 25.60
N LYS A 47 8.53 -11.09 24.78
CA LYS A 47 8.46 -9.69 25.22
C LYS A 47 7.05 -9.13 25.13
N THR A 48 6.83 -8.08 25.91
CA THR A 48 5.54 -7.39 26.05
C THR A 48 5.32 -6.31 24.99
N THR A 49 4.08 -5.86 24.84
CA THR A 49 3.71 -4.77 23.93
C THR A 49 4.35 -3.43 24.29
N ASP A 50 4.64 -3.20 25.57
CA ASP A 50 5.36 -2.00 26.03
C ASP A 50 6.81 -1.98 25.54
N GLU A 51 7.46 -3.14 25.51
CA GLU A 51 8.80 -3.27 24.95
C GLU A 51 8.81 -3.06 23.44
N ILE A 52 7.75 -3.49 22.74
CA ILE A 52 7.56 -3.21 21.31
C ILE A 52 7.50 -1.69 21.09
N SER A 53 6.68 -0.97 21.86
CA SER A 53 6.56 0.50 21.78
C SER A 53 7.90 1.18 22.02
N LYS A 54 8.67 0.73 23.03
CA LYS A 54 10.01 1.26 23.33
C LYS A 54 11.02 0.99 22.21
N LEU A 55 11.06 -0.22 21.67
CA LEU A 55 11.95 -0.61 20.57
C LEU A 55 11.70 0.23 19.31
N LEU A 56 10.43 0.55 19.06
CA LEU A 56 10.02 1.37 17.93
C LEU A 56 10.15 2.88 18.19
N GLY A 57 10.52 3.30 19.41
CA GLY A 57 10.61 4.71 19.79
C GLY A 57 9.25 5.43 19.81
N ILE A 58 8.17 4.71 20.10
CA ILE A 58 6.80 5.23 20.10
C ILE A 58 6.45 5.70 21.51
N ASN A 59 5.98 6.95 21.62
CA ASN A 59 5.58 7.56 22.90
C ASN A 59 4.15 7.22 23.35
N LYS A 60 3.54 6.19 22.76
CA LYS A 60 2.18 5.74 23.00
C LYS A 60 2.07 4.24 22.77
N ASP A 61 0.92 3.68 23.15
CA ASP A 61 0.60 2.28 22.92
C ASP A 61 0.69 1.89 21.43
N VAL A 62 1.29 0.72 21.16
CA VAL A 62 1.52 0.22 19.80
C VAL A 62 0.23 0.00 19.02
N PHE A 63 -0.85 -0.41 19.67
CA PHE A 63 -2.14 -0.62 18.99
C PHE A 63 -2.75 0.71 18.59
N THR A 64 -2.63 1.73 19.45
CA THR A 64 -3.05 3.10 19.11
C THR A 64 -2.25 3.63 17.94
N TYR A 65 -0.92 3.43 17.94
CA TYR A 65 -0.10 3.88 16.82
C TYR A 65 -0.43 3.16 15.50
N LEU A 66 -0.73 1.86 15.54
CA LEU A 66 -1.19 1.12 14.35
C LEU A 66 -2.47 1.73 13.77
N LYS A 67 -3.46 2.02 14.62
CA LYS A 67 -4.73 2.61 14.20
C LYS A 67 -4.54 3.98 13.57
N ASP A 68 -3.73 4.85 14.18
CA ASP A 68 -3.47 6.17 13.62
C ASP A 68 -2.81 6.08 12.22
N ASN A 69 -1.87 5.14 12.04
CA ASN A 69 -1.25 4.93 10.72
C ASN A 69 -2.24 4.35 9.70
N LEU A 70 -3.15 3.49 10.12
CA LEU A 70 -4.23 3.00 9.26
C LEU A 70 -5.16 4.14 8.83
N ASP A 71 -5.53 5.04 9.73
CA ASP A 71 -6.41 6.17 9.42
C ASP A 71 -5.75 7.10 8.39
N PHE A 72 -4.47 7.42 8.56
CA PHE A 72 -3.73 8.21 7.56
C PHE A 72 -3.59 7.47 6.22
N LEU A 73 -3.25 6.19 6.24
CA LEU A 73 -3.16 5.35 5.05
C LEU A 73 -4.48 5.34 4.27
N ARG A 74 -5.59 5.14 4.97
CA ARG A 74 -6.93 5.08 4.40
C ARG A 74 -7.32 6.39 3.74
N GLU A 75 -7.04 7.52 4.38
CA GLU A 75 -7.36 8.84 3.82
C GLU A 75 -6.58 9.13 2.54
N ASP A 76 -5.29 8.77 2.52
CA ASP A 76 -4.47 8.93 1.32
C ASP A 76 -4.89 7.98 0.20
N LEU A 77 -5.20 6.71 0.51
CA LEU A 77 -5.67 5.72 -0.46
C LEU A 77 -7.08 5.97 -0.98
N ARG A 78 -7.94 6.68 -0.22
CA ARG A 78 -9.30 7.05 -0.67
C ARG A 78 -9.28 7.82 -1.99
N SER A 79 -8.20 8.55 -2.27
CA SER A 79 -8.02 9.29 -3.51
C SER A 79 -7.81 8.44 -4.76
N PHE A 80 -7.49 7.14 -4.61
CA PHE A 80 -7.29 6.23 -5.74
C PHE A 80 -8.62 5.79 -6.37
N GLY A 81 -9.70 5.72 -5.57
CA GLY A 81 -11.04 5.36 -6.05
C GLY A 81 -11.16 3.95 -6.64
N ASP A 82 -10.15 3.09 -6.50
CA ASP A 82 -10.16 1.72 -7.01
C ASP A 82 -10.74 0.75 -5.97
N GLU A 83 -11.75 -0.02 -6.37
CA GLU A 83 -12.47 -0.93 -5.48
C GLU A 83 -11.56 -2.04 -4.92
N ALA A 84 -10.60 -2.54 -5.70
CA ALA A 84 -9.69 -3.57 -5.22
C ALA A 84 -8.76 -3.03 -4.13
N VAL A 85 -8.25 -1.81 -4.31
CA VAL A 85 -7.46 -1.12 -3.27
C VAL A 85 -8.29 -0.89 -2.01
N ILE A 86 -9.54 -0.41 -2.16
CA ILE A 86 -10.43 -0.16 -1.01
C ILE A 86 -10.72 -1.47 -0.25
N ASN A 87 -11.04 -2.56 -0.95
CA ASN A 87 -11.29 -3.86 -0.34
C ASN A 87 -10.05 -4.41 0.39
N ALA A 88 -8.85 -4.21 -0.17
CA ALA A 88 -7.60 -4.58 0.49
C ALA A 88 -7.33 -3.73 1.75
N VAL A 89 -7.65 -2.43 1.73
CA VAL A 89 -7.59 -1.58 2.93
C VAL A 89 -8.56 -2.06 4.00
N THR A 90 -9.79 -2.41 3.64
CA THR A 90 -10.78 -2.96 4.58
C THR A 90 -10.32 -4.28 5.19
N THR A 91 -9.60 -5.11 4.43
CA THR A 91 -8.99 -6.35 4.95
C THR A 91 -7.93 -6.04 6.01
N LEU A 92 -7.06 -5.04 5.77
CA LEU A 92 -6.08 -4.57 6.74
C LEU A 92 -6.74 -3.95 7.98
N GLU A 93 -7.78 -3.16 7.79
CA GLU A 93 -8.60 -2.59 8.87
C GLU A 93 -9.17 -3.71 9.75
N GLY A 94 -9.77 -4.73 9.15
CA GLY A 94 -10.25 -5.91 9.86
C GLY A 94 -9.16 -6.58 10.70
N ALA A 95 -7.97 -6.77 10.14
CA ALA A 95 -6.83 -7.38 10.86
C ALA A 95 -6.37 -6.54 12.05
N ILE A 96 -6.30 -5.21 11.91
CA ILE A 96 -5.90 -4.29 13.00
C ILE A 96 -6.97 -4.21 14.09
N HIS A 97 -8.26 -4.30 13.75
CA HIS A 97 -9.35 -4.25 14.72
C HIS A 97 -9.64 -5.60 15.40
N ALA A 98 -9.29 -6.72 14.77
CA ALA A 98 -9.42 -8.07 15.31
C ALA A 98 -8.34 -8.38 16.36
N LYS A 99 -8.23 -7.53 17.39
CA LYS A 99 -7.29 -7.74 18.50
C LYS A 99 -7.57 -9.11 19.13
N SER A 100 -6.55 -9.97 19.09
CA SER A 100 -6.57 -11.31 19.68
C SER A 100 -5.76 -11.33 20.97
N ASP A 101 -6.14 -12.22 21.89
CA ASP A 101 -5.32 -12.54 23.07
C ASP A 101 -3.99 -13.18 22.66
N ASN A 102 -3.96 -13.85 21.50
CA ASN A 102 -2.73 -14.32 20.87
C ASN A 102 -2.09 -13.21 20.03
N LEU A 103 -1.11 -12.51 20.63
CA LEU A 103 -0.37 -11.43 19.96
C LEU A 103 0.42 -11.91 18.73
N LYS A 104 0.87 -13.17 18.71
CA LYS A 104 1.59 -13.73 17.56
C LYS A 104 0.69 -13.79 16.34
N ASP A 105 -0.50 -14.36 16.52
CA ASP A 105 -1.49 -14.46 15.45
C ASP A 105 -1.99 -13.07 15.02
N TYR A 106 -2.14 -12.15 15.97
CA TYR A 106 -2.52 -10.77 15.70
C TYR A 106 -1.51 -10.06 14.78
N PHE A 107 -0.22 -10.03 15.15
CA PHE A 107 0.81 -9.39 14.32
C PHE A 107 1.02 -10.09 12.98
N ASN A 108 0.92 -11.42 12.95
CA ASN A 108 0.97 -12.16 11.69
C ASN A 108 -0.22 -11.80 10.78
N GLY A 109 -1.43 -11.70 11.32
CA GLY A 109 -2.63 -11.30 10.56
C GLY A 109 -2.47 -9.91 9.93
N ILE A 110 -1.96 -8.94 10.69
CA ILE A 110 -1.65 -7.60 10.18
C ILE A 110 -0.60 -7.67 9.07
N LEU A 111 0.47 -8.44 9.26
CA LEU A 111 1.54 -8.58 8.27
C LEU A 111 1.03 -9.16 6.95
N GLN A 112 0.21 -10.22 7.01
CA GLN A 112 -0.36 -10.81 5.79
C GLN A 112 -1.29 -9.82 5.08
N ALA A 113 -2.12 -9.10 5.83
CA ALA A 113 -3.02 -8.10 5.26
C ALA A 113 -2.27 -6.90 4.67
N SER A 114 -1.16 -6.45 5.28
CA SER A 114 -0.36 -5.34 4.76
C SER A 114 0.38 -5.74 3.47
N LEU A 115 0.92 -6.97 3.42
CA LEU A 115 1.55 -7.50 2.21
C LEU A 115 0.54 -7.65 1.06
N TYR A 116 -0.68 -8.10 1.37
CA TYR A 116 -1.77 -8.17 0.40
C TYR A 116 -2.15 -6.79 -0.14
N LEU A 117 -2.29 -5.78 0.72
CA LEU A 117 -2.54 -4.41 0.26
C LEU A 117 -1.38 -3.88 -0.61
N GLY A 118 -0.14 -4.16 -0.22
CA GLY A 118 1.04 -3.80 -1.00
C GLY A 118 1.02 -4.39 -2.41
N SER A 119 0.70 -5.68 -2.56
CA SER A 119 0.63 -6.33 -3.87
C SER A 119 -0.48 -5.76 -4.75
N VAL A 120 -1.66 -5.49 -4.17
CA VAL A 120 -2.78 -4.87 -4.90
C VAL A 120 -2.42 -3.47 -5.40
N ILE A 121 -1.78 -2.65 -4.56
CA ILE A 121 -1.32 -1.31 -4.96
C ILE A 121 -0.26 -1.41 -6.07
N GLU A 122 0.70 -2.33 -5.93
CA GLU A 122 1.76 -2.51 -6.93
C GLU A 122 1.18 -2.91 -8.29
N ASP A 123 0.25 -3.87 -8.32
CA ASP A 123 -0.41 -4.31 -9.55
C ASP A 123 -1.17 -3.17 -10.26
N LYS A 124 -1.66 -2.18 -9.51
CA LYS A 124 -2.33 -0.99 -10.07
C LYS A 124 -1.36 0.08 -10.56
N LEU A 125 -0.20 0.21 -9.91
CA LEU A 125 0.81 1.21 -10.25
C LEU A 125 1.83 0.72 -11.29
N ARG A 126 1.90 -0.59 -11.52
CA ARG A 126 2.77 -1.18 -12.54
C ARG A 126 2.48 -0.56 -13.91
N PRO A 127 3.50 -0.02 -14.61
CA PRO A 127 3.30 0.49 -15.96
C PRO A 127 2.82 -0.66 -16.85
N ASN A 128 1.70 -0.47 -17.55
CA ASN A 128 1.26 -1.39 -18.60
C ASN A 128 2.32 -1.42 -19.70
N THR A 129 3.26 -2.36 -19.61
CA THR A 129 4.26 -2.65 -20.65
C THR A 129 3.57 -3.42 -21.76
N GLY A 130 2.66 -2.75 -22.47
CA GLY A 130 2.19 -3.24 -23.75
C GLY A 130 3.37 -3.28 -24.70
N ILE A 131 3.92 -4.48 -24.93
CA ILE A 131 4.94 -4.70 -25.95
C ILE A 131 4.25 -4.46 -27.30
N PHE A 132 4.40 -3.25 -27.83
CA PHE A 132 3.91 -2.90 -29.16
C PHE A 132 4.89 -3.49 -30.16
N TYR A 133 4.68 -4.75 -30.56
CA TYR A 133 5.40 -5.30 -31.69
C TYR A 133 5.05 -4.49 -32.94
N PRO A 134 6.00 -3.83 -33.62
CA PRO A 134 5.72 -3.18 -34.88
C PRO A 134 5.24 -4.26 -35.86
N ARG A 135 4.01 -4.10 -36.39
CA ARG A 135 3.51 -4.99 -37.45
C ARG A 135 4.45 -4.89 -38.63
N LYS A 136 4.95 -6.04 -39.10
CA LYS A 136 5.77 -6.13 -40.31
C LYS A 136 5.00 -5.47 -41.46
N GLN A 137 5.57 -4.45 -42.08
CA GLN A 137 4.96 -3.77 -43.22
C GLN A 137 4.98 -4.77 -44.39
N GLU A 138 3.79 -5.22 -44.83
CA GLU A 138 3.70 -6.04 -46.03
C GLU A 138 4.12 -5.19 -47.24
N GLU A 139 5.14 -5.65 -47.95
CA GLU A 139 5.58 -5.05 -49.20
C GLU A 139 4.44 -5.16 -50.22
N ILE A 140 3.87 -4.01 -50.59
CA ILE A 140 2.92 -3.93 -51.71
C ILE A 140 3.72 -4.28 -52.97
N LYS A 141 3.57 -5.51 -53.47
CA LYS A 141 3.99 -5.87 -54.83
C LYS A 141 3.05 -5.18 -55.81
N THR A 142 3.46 -4.03 -56.32
CA THR A 142 2.90 -3.45 -57.53
C THR A 142 3.27 -4.35 -58.71
N GLN A 143 2.27 -4.98 -59.31
CA GLN A 143 2.33 -5.51 -60.67
C GLN A 143 1.89 -4.42 -61.66
#